data_AF-A0AAW0Y5H6-F1
#
_entry.id   AF-A0AAW0Y5H6-F1
#
_cell.length_a   1.000
_cell.length_b   1.000
_cell.length_c   1.000
_cell.angle_alpha   90.00
_cell.angle_beta   90.00
_cell.angle_gamma   90.00
#
_symmetry.space_group_name_H-M   'P 1'
#
loop_
_entity.id
_entity.type
_entity.pdbx_description
1 polymer ?
#
loop_
_entity_poly.entity_id
_entity_poly.type
_entity_poly.pdbx_seq_one_letter_code
_entity_poly.pdbx_strand_id
1 'polypeptide(L)'
;IFSGVRSVNYFSGMYMLPRCVCVMAVSDLCTKFPLLCISVSSGQPHSFSGFISIGDIDYAVYLSTPHFPLLKGLTLSTDAQLSSIIHTCQAQLSEVEKTCSTVLEYLIKFQHICR
;
A
#
# COMPACT_ATOMS: atom_id res chain seq x y z
N ILE A 1 -22.02 -5.78 -38.33
CA ILE A 1 -21.43 -7.12 -38.15
C ILE A 1 -19.98 -7.04 -38.64
N PHE A 2 -19.03 -6.77 -37.74
CA PHE A 2 -17.60 -6.88 -38.03
C PHE A 2 -17.02 -7.87 -37.02
N SER A 3 -16.99 -9.14 -37.45
CA SER A 3 -16.17 -10.18 -36.84
C SER A 3 -14.73 -9.98 -37.30
N GLY A 4 -13.79 -10.03 -36.37
CA GLY A 4 -12.39 -10.26 -36.70
C GLY A 4 -11.41 -9.35 -35.97
N VAL A 5 -11.14 -9.66 -34.70
CA VAL A 5 -9.83 -9.35 -34.11
C VAL A 5 -9.26 -10.65 -33.56
N ARG A 6 -8.40 -11.27 -34.37
CA ARG A 6 -7.42 -12.26 -33.91
C ARG A 6 -6.48 -11.52 -32.95
N SER A 7 -6.62 -11.76 -31.65
CA SER A 7 -5.58 -11.43 -30.69
C SER A 7 -4.81 -12.70 -30.40
N VAL A 8 -3.66 -12.84 -31.05
CA VAL A 8 -2.72 -13.95 -30.82
C VAL A 8 -1.39 -13.34 -30.39
N ASN A 9 -0.99 -13.77 -29.19
CA ASN A 9 0.34 -13.75 -28.60
C ASN A 9 0.91 -12.40 -28.14
N TYR A 10 0.60 -12.06 -26.88
CA TYR A 10 1.65 -11.58 -25.99
C TYR A 10 2.21 -12.77 -25.21
N PHE A 11 3.35 -13.24 -25.69
CA PHE A 11 4.32 -13.99 -24.90
C PHE A 11 4.70 -13.08 -23.71
N SER A 12 4.41 -13.51 -22.49
CA SER A 12 5.21 -13.08 -21.36
C SER A 12 5.39 -14.29 -20.47
N GLY A 13 6.64 -14.74 -20.39
CA GLY A 13 7.04 -15.95 -19.71
C GLY A 13 6.41 -16.06 -18.33
N MET A 14 6.00 -17.27 -17.99
CA MET A 14 5.69 -17.61 -16.61
C MET A 14 6.97 -17.46 -15.78
N TYR A 15 7.20 -16.26 -15.25
CA TYR A 15 7.99 -16.08 -14.04
C TYR A 15 7.15 -16.69 -12.91
N MET A 16 7.28 -17.99 -12.70
CA MET A 16 6.78 -18.63 -11.49
C MET A 16 7.71 -18.22 -10.34
N LEU A 17 7.29 -17.17 -9.61
CA LEU A 17 7.56 -16.78 -8.21
C LEU A 17 7.34 -15.24 -8.14
N PRO A 18 6.54 -14.62 -7.22
CA PRO A 18 6.11 -15.08 -5.89
C PRO A 18 4.64 -14.72 -5.58
N ARG A 19 3.67 -15.17 -6.40
CA ARG A 19 2.23 -14.84 -6.17
C ARG A 19 1.77 -15.15 -4.73
N CYS A 20 2.26 -16.24 -4.13
CA CYS A 20 1.95 -16.57 -2.74
C CYS A 20 2.50 -15.55 -1.73
N VAL A 21 3.70 -14.99 -1.95
CA VAL A 21 4.29 -13.99 -1.04
C VAL A 21 3.48 -12.69 -1.08
N CYS A 22 3.06 -12.26 -2.28
CA CYS A 22 2.18 -11.09 -2.39
C CYS A 22 0.80 -11.36 -1.79
N VAL A 23 0.20 -12.54 -2.00
CA VAL A 23 -1.11 -12.88 -1.41
C VAL A 23 -1.04 -12.95 0.12
N MET A 24 0.01 -13.56 0.69
CA MET A 24 0.21 -13.61 2.14
C MET A 24 0.47 -12.22 2.73
N ALA A 25 1.36 -11.42 2.12
CA ALA A 25 1.64 -10.08 2.63
C ALA A 25 0.43 -9.12 2.49
N VAL A 26 -0.39 -9.28 1.45
CA VAL A 26 -1.68 -8.57 1.33
C VAL A 26 -2.65 -9.03 2.42
N SER A 27 -2.74 -10.34 2.68
CA SER A 27 -3.59 -10.88 3.74
C SER A 27 -3.18 -10.36 5.12
N ASP A 28 -1.88 -10.30 5.41
CA ASP A 28 -1.36 -9.76 6.68
C ASP A 28 -1.67 -8.27 6.80
N LEU A 29 -1.52 -7.51 5.71
CA LEU A 29 -1.88 -6.10 5.65
C LEU A 29 -3.37 -5.90 5.93
N CYS A 30 -4.26 -6.61 5.24
CA CYS A 30 -5.70 -6.50 5.44
C CYS A 30 -6.15 -7.02 6.82
N THR A 31 -5.41 -7.93 7.44
CA THR A 31 -5.71 -8.40 8.80
C THR A 31 -5.37 -7.34 9.85
N LYS A 32 -4.26 -6.62 9.67
CA LYS A 32 -3.84 -5.53 10.57
C LYS A 32 -4.54 -4.21 10.29
N PHE A 33 -4.93 -3.98 9.03
CA PHE A 33 -5.61 -2.79 8.54
C PHE A 33 -6.87 -3.20 7.78
N PRO A 34 -7.93 -3.65 8.49
CA PRO A 34 -9.14 -4.18 7.86
C PRO A 34 -9.93 -3.15 7.06
N LEU A 35 -9.72 -1.86 7.34
CA LEU A 35 -10.35 -0.77 6.60
C LEU A 35 -9.55 -0.36 5.35
N LEU A 36 -8.38 -0.96 5.09
CA LEU A 36 -7.62 -0.77 3.85
C LEU A 36 -8.03 -1.80 2.80
N CYS A 37 -8.68 -1.33 1.75
CA CYS A 37 -9.07 -2.15 0.62
C CYS A 37 -8.06 -2.00 -0.53
N ILE A 38 -7.80 -3.09 -1.26
CA ILE A 38 -6.99 -3.03 -2.49
C ILE A 38 -7.75 -2.17 -3.51
N SER A 39 -7.08 -1.16 -4.05
CA SER A 39 -7.56 -0.33 -5.14
C SER A 39 -6.99 -0.86 -6.45
N VAL A 40 -7.84 -1.48 -7.26
CA VAL A 40 -7.45 -2.01 -8.57
C VAL A 40 -7.58 -0.91 -9.61
N SER A 41 -6.56 -0.05 -9.70
CA SER A 41 -6.47 0.95 -10.78
C SER A 41 -5.62 0.40 -11.93
N SER A 42 -6.01 0.66 -13.18
CA SER A 42 -5.46 0.05 -14.40
C SER A 42 -4.01 0.45 -14.76
N GLY A 43 -3.22 0.92 -13.80
CA GLY A 43 -1.85 1.39 -14.03
C GLY A 43 -0.90 1.28 -12.82
N GLN A 44 -1.36 0.82 -11.66
CA GLN A 44 -0.49 0.61 -10.49
C GLN A 44 -0.62 -0.83 -9.97
N PRO A 45 0.50 -1.55 -9.78
CA PRO A 45 0.45 -2.97 -9.46
C PRO A 45 -0.09 -3.23 -8.04
N HIS A 46 0.08 -2.29 -7.10
CA HIS A 46 -0.35 -2.46 -5.70
C HIS A 46 -0.73 -1.11 -5.07
N SER A 47 -2.02 -0.78 -5.17
CA SER A 47 -2.61 0.41 -4.52
C SER A 47 -3.66 -0.02 -3.51
N PHE A 48 -3.81 0.75 -2.44
CA PHE A 48 -4.75 0.51 -1.35
C PHE A 48 -5.44 1.83 -0.99
N SER A 49 -6.72 1.77 -0.68
CA SER A 49 -7.52 2.93 -0.29
C SER A 49 -8.43 2.54 0.86
N GLY A 50 -8.58 3.42 1.84
CA GLY A 50 -9.43 3.14 2.97
C GLY A 50 -9.08 4.00 4.18
N PHE A 51 -9.12 3.41 5.36
CA PHE A 51 -8.88 4.13 6.60
C PHE A 51 -7.79 3.50 7.45
N ILE A 52 -7.07 4.34 8.19
CA ILE A 52 -6.14 3.94 9.24
C ILE A 52 -6.59 4.59 10.54
N SER A 53 -6.75 3.77 11.57
CA SER A 53 -7.08 4.24 12.92
C SER A 53 -5.83 4.74 13.63
N ILE A 54 -5.88 5.97 14.15
CA ILE A 54 -4.82 6.58 14.94
C ILE A 54 -5.46 7.12 16.21
N GLY A 55 -5.13 6.51 17.35
CA GLY A 55 -5.90 6.70 18.57
C GLY A 55 -7.33 6.19 18.39
N ASP A 56 -8.32 7.05 18.64
CA ASP A 56 -9.75 6.76 18.49
C ASP A 56 -10.35 7.35 17.21
N ILE A 57 -9.52 7.82 16.27
CA ILE A 57 -9.96 8.51 15.05
C ILE A 57 -9.49 7.74 13.82
N ASP A 58 -10.42 7.52 12.88
CA ASP A 58 -10.14 6.92 11.58
C ASP A 58 -9.84 8.00 10.54
N TYR A 59 -8.67 7.91 9.91
CA TYR A 59 -8.23 8.85 8.87
C TYR A 59 -8.26 8.21 7.49
N ALA A 60 -8.74 8.95 6.51
CA ALA A 60 -8.79 8.49 5.13
C ALA A 60 -7.37 8.50 4.53
N VAL A 61 -6.97 7.37 3.94
CA VAL A 61 -5.67 7.23 3.32
C VAL A 61 -5.74 6.54 1.96
N TYR A 62 -4.82 6.94 1.08
CA TYR A 62 -4.52 6.27 -0.17
C TYR A 62 -3.03 5.93 -0.19
N LEU A 63 -2.74 4.64 -0.38
CA LEU A 63 -1.41 4.07 -0.39
C LEU A 63 -1.12 3.50 -1.77
N SER A 64 0.05 3.81 -2.33
CA SER A 64 0.50 3.23 -3.59
C SER A 64 1.94 2.77 -3.43
N THR A 65 2.22 1.51 -3.76
CA THR A 65 3.59 0.98 -3.74
C THR A 65 3.90 0.24 -5.04
N PRO A 66 4.96 0.63 -5.77
CA PRO A 66 5.37 -0.07 -6.98
C PRO A 66 6.03 -1.42 -6.70
N HIS A 67 6.45 -1.68 -5.46
CA HIS A 67 7.27 -2.84 -5.09
C HIS A 67 6.72 -3.60 -3.87
N PHE A 68 5.41 -3.83 -3.80
CA PHE A 68 4.82 -4.59 -2.69
C PHE A 68 5.48 -5.98 -2.50
N PRO A 69 5.84 -6.39 -1.27
CA PRO A 69 5.53 -5.79 0.03
C PRO A 69 6.56 -4.76 0.56
N LEU A 70 7.54 -4.36 -0.25
CA LEU A 70 8.62 -3.45 0.16
C LEU A 70 8.13 -2.02 0.35
N LEU A 71 8.71 -1.33 1.33
CA LEU A 71 8.45 0.09 1.58
C LEU A 71 8.96 1.01 0.46
N LYS A 72 9.90 0.53 -0.36
CA LYS A 72 10.58 1.34 -1.37
C LYS A 72 9.60 1.92 -2.39
N GLY A 73 9.55 3.25 -2.45
CA GLY A 73 8.66 3.97 -3.35
C GLY A 73 7.20 4.00 -2.91
N LEU A 74 6.91 3.70 -1.65
CA LEU A 74 5.58 3.90 -1.07
C LEU A 74 5.22 5.40 -1.14
N THR A 75 4.02 5.67 -1.65
CA THR A 75 3.38 6.98 -1.57
C THR A 75 2.15 6.86 -0.69
N LEU A 76 2.07 7.71 0.33
CA LEU A 76 0.92 7.84 1.23
C LEU A 76 0.28 9.21 0.99
N SER A 77 -1.00 9.23 0.66
CA SER A 77 -1.82 10.43 0.53
C SER A 77 -2.94 10.38 1.56
N THR A 78 -3.20 11.52 2.21
CA THR A 78 -4.10 11.60 3.37
C THR A 78 -4.93 12.87 3.32
N ASP A 79 -5.90 12.98 4.22
CA ASP A 79 -6.58 14.26 4.47
C ASP A 79 -5.64 15.29 5.17
N ALA A 80 -6.13 16.52 5.30
CA ALA A 80 -5.40 17.64 5.88
C ALA A 80 -5.13 17.48 7.40
N GLN A 81 -6.02 16.80 8.14
CA GLN A 81 -5.86 16.59 9.57
C GLN A 81 -4.72 15.61 9.84
N LEU A 82 -4.73 14.46 9.14
CA LEU A 82 -3.65 13.49 9.21
C LEU A 82 -2.34 14.09 8.70
N SER A 83 -2.37 14.90 7.63
CA SER A 83 -1.18 15.59 7.14
C SER A 83 -0.55 16.49 8.21
N SER A 84 -1.34 17.15 9.05
CA SER A 84 -0.83 17.97 10.16
C SER A 84 -0.15 17.12 11.24
N ILE A 85 -0.70 15.95 11.54
CA ILE A 85 -0.11 15.02 12.53
C ILE A 85 1.20 14.46 12.00
N ILE A 86 1.22 14.03 10.73
CA ILE A 86 2.43 13.57 10.04
C ILE A 86 3.52 14.65 10.11
N HIS A 87 3.17 15.91 9.86
CA HIS A 87 4.14 17.00 9.90
C HIS A 87 4.79 17.17 11.29
N THR A 88 4.00 17.01 12.36
CA THR A 88 4.52 17.03 13.74
C THR A 88 5.48 15.88 14.02
N CYS A 89 5.19 14.69 13.47
CA CYS A 89 5.98 13.48 13.69
C CYS A 89 7.00 13.17 12.58
N GLN A 90 7.22 14.11 11.65
CA GLN A 90 7.97 13.88 10.41
C GLN A 90 9.39 13.35 10.66
N ALA A 91 10.06 13.82 11.71
CA ALA A 91 11.40 13.38 12.06
C ALA A 91 11.43 11.89 12.44
N GLN A 92 10.47 11.44 13.26
CA GLN A 92 10.35 10.05 13.67
C GLN A 92 9.91 9.14 12.51
N LEU A 93 8.95 9.61 11.71
CA LEU A 93 8.50 8.88 10.51
C LEU A 93 9.63 8.68 9.52
N SER A 94 10.48 9.69 9.29
CA SER A 94 11.64 9.60 8.38
C SER A 94 12.71 8.63 8.88
N GLU A 95 12.86 8.44 10.19
CA GLU A 95 13.74 7.42 10.76
C GLU A 95 13.16 6.02 10.57
N VAL A 96 11.84 5.89 10.76
CA VAL A 96 11.12 4.65 10.51
C VAL A 96 11.21 4.23 9.04
N GLU A 97 11.10 5.16 8.10
CA GLU A 97 11.25 4.86 6.66
C GLU A 97 12.61 4.26 6.31
N LYS A 98 13.67 4.61 7.04
CA LYS A 98 15.02 4.07 6.84
C LYS A 98 15.21 2.69 7.47
N THR A 99 14.46 2.40 8.53
CA THR A 99 14.61 1.16 9.31
C THR A 99 13.63 0.07 8.90
N CYS A 100 12.48 0.44 8.32
CA CYS A 100 11.46 -0.50 7.85
C CYS A 100 11.78 -1.06 6.47
N SER A 101 11.59 -2.36 6.33
CA SER A 101 11.79 -3.05 5.04
C SER A 101 10.47 -3.26 4.31
N THR A 102 9.35 -3.35 5.05
CA THR A 102 8.03 -3.64 4.50
C THR A 102 7.02 -2.53 4.75
N VAL A 103 6.01 -2.44 3.88
CA VAL A 103 4.87 -1.52 4.05
C VAL A 103 4.11 -1.81 5.34
N LEU A 104 3.92 -3.07 5.69
CA LEU A 104 3.22 -3.47 6.91
C LEU A 104 3.92 -2.94 8.17
N GLU A 105 5.23 -3.15 8.29
CA GLU A 105 6.02 -2.66 9.42
C GLU A 105 5.96 -1.14 9.54
N TYR A 106 6.05 -0.45 8.39
CA TYR A 106 5.95 1.00 8.34
C TYR A 106 4.60 1.48 8.88
N LEU A 107 3.49 0.91 8.40
CA LEU A 107 2.15 1.33 8.81
C LEU A 107 1.86 1.06 10.29
N ILE A 108 2.36 -0.06 10.84
CA ILE A 108 2.24 -0.36 12.28
C ILE A 108 2.97 0.71 13.11
N LYS A 109 4.20 1.06 12.74
CA LYS A 109 4.96 2.11 13.44
C LYS A 109 4.37 3.49 13.21
N PHE A 110 3.83 3.76 12.02
CA PHE A 110 3.12 4.99 11.68
C PHE A 110 1.94 5.22 12.64
N GLN A 111 1.08 4.21 12.85
CA GLN A 111 -0.02 4.31 13.82
C GLN A 111 0.47 4.60 15.25
N HIS A 112 1.61 4.02 15.63
CA HIS A 112 2.17 4.21 16.96
C HIS A 112 2.74 5.62 17.17
N ILE A 113 3.40 6.17 16.14
CA ILE A 113 4.04 7.49 16.17
C ILE A 113 3.02 8.62 16.06
N CYS A 114 1.97 8.43 15.27
CA CYS A 114 0.96 9.46 15.03
C CYS A 114 -0.14 9.52 16.10
N ARG A 115 -0.13 8.61 17.08
CA ARG A 115 -1.07 8.59 18.21
C ARG A 115 -0.88 9.79 19.15
#